data_AF-A9B3B4-F1
#
_entry.id   AF-A9B3B4-F1
#
_cell.length_a   1.000
_cell.length_b   1.000
_cell.length_c   1.000
_cell.angle_alpha   90.00
_cell.angle_beta   90.00
_cell.angle_gamma   90.00
#
_symmetry.space_group_name_H-M   'P 1'
#
loop_
_entity.id
_entity.type
_entity.pdbx_description
1 polymer ?
#
loop_
_entity_poly.entity_id
_entity_poly.type
_entity_poly.pdbx_seq_one_letter_code
_entity_poly.pdbx_strand_id
1 'polypeptide(L)'
;MSVQEQAKEYVPAGSYQRTSQNINVTLTALCQKNDGSWVQSPPLSYSANQAGSITDLANMDGVLTLFTDNPANHNVSDNLGPFVPAGSYQRTSQQVSVTLNAVCQKIDGQWVPSQPLNYTAEQAANAKDIANRDGNLRLE
;
A
#
# COMPACT_ATOMS: atom_id res chain seq x y z
N MET A 1 16.55 1.04 13.36
CA MET A 1 15.91 0.28 12.26
C MET A 1 16.60 0.62 10.96
N SER A 2 16.78 -0.35 10.08
CA SER A 2 17.36 -0.11 8.75
C SER A 2 16.28 0.37 7.77
N VAL A 3 16.66 1.18 6.77
CA VAL A 3 15.76 1.72 5.72
C VAL A 3 15.01 0.60 4.97
N GLN A 4 15.60 -0.60 4.89
CA GLN A 4 15.00 -1.77 4.23
C GLN A 4 13.86 -2.41 5.04
N GLU A 5 13.77 -2.13 6.34
CA GLU A 5 12.76 -2.72 7.22
C GLU A 5 11.44 -1.94 7.19
N GLN A 6 11.51 -0.61 7.07
CA GLN A 6 10.35 0.29 6.93
C GLN A 6 9.60 0.11 5.60
N ALA A 7 10.32 -0.16 4.50
CA ALA A 7 9.67 -0.37 3.20
C ALA A 7 8.67 -1.54 3.21
N LYS A 8 8.84 -2.52 4.12
CA LYS A 8 7.97 -3.69 4.23
C LYS A 8 6.58 -3.38 4.75
N GLU A 9 6.40 -2.27 5.45
CA GLU A 9 5.14 -1.90 6.10
C GLU A 9 4.24 -1.09 5.15
N TYR A 10 4.83 -0.28 4.28
CA TYR A 10 4.08 0.58 3.35
C TYR A 10 3.94 -0.02 1.95
N VAL A 11 4.61 -1.13 1.64
CA VAL A 11 4.38 -1.89 0.40
C VAL A 11 3.62 -3.15 0.77
N PRO A 12 2.44 -3.41 0.16
CA PRO A 12 1.71 -4.64 0.39
C PRO A 12 2.61 -5.87 0.27
N ALA A 13 2.61 -6.71 1.29
CA ALA A 13 3.40 -7.92 1.31
C ALA A 13 2.99 -8.86 0.16
N GLY A 14 3.88 -9.78 -0.18
CA GLY A 14 3.53 -10.88 -1.08
C GLY A 14 4.69 -11.40 -1.90
N SER A 15 4.49 -12.57 -2.48
CA SER A 15 5.49 -13.25 -3.29
C SER A 15 5.83 -12.52 -4.58
N TYR A 16 4.94 -11.66 -5.08
CA TYR A 16 5.15 -10.86 -6.30
C TYR A 16 6.43 -10.03 -6.23
N GLN A 17 6.83 -9.55 -5.06
CA GLN A 17 8.02 -8.70 -4.90
C GLN A 17 9.32 -9.41 -5.36
N ARG A 18 9.32 -10.75 -5.45
CA ARG A 18 10.47 -11.53 -5.95
C ARG A 18 10.59 -11.51 -7.48
N THR A 19 9.49 -11.28 -8.19
CA THR A 19 9.40 -11.36 -9.66
C THR A 19 8.72 -10.13 -10.25
N SER A 20 8.74 -9.02 -9.52
CA SER A 20 8.17 -7.74 -9.91
C SER A 20 9.14 -6.62 -9.55
N GLN A 21 9.17 -5.58 -10.39
CA GLN A 21 9.98 -4.38 -10.21
C GLN A 21 9.15 -3.13 -10.53
N ASN A 22 9.67 -1.93 -10.21
CA ASN A 22 8.97 -0.66 -10.40
C ASN A 22 7.56 -0.65 -9.76
N ILE A 23 7.47 -1.22 -8.55
CA ILE A 23 6.22 -1.36 -7.82
C ILE A 23 5.71 0.03 -7.41
N ASN A 24 4.45 0.30 -7.72
CA ASN A 24 3.71 1.50 -7.34
C ASN A 24 2.44 1.11 -6.57
N VAL A 25 2.19 1.82 -5.49
CA VAL A 25 1.03 1.66 -4.62
C VAL A 25 0.19 2.93 -4.74
N THR A 26 -1.11 2.78 -4.94
CA THR A 26 -2.08 3.88 -4.83
C THR A 26 -3.11 3.50 -3.77
N LEU A 27 -3.38 4.41 -2.84
CA LEU A 27 -4.43 4.25 -1.84
C LEU A 27 -5.53 5.28 -2.03
N THR A 28 -6.75 4.83 -1.74
CA THR A 28 -7.89 5.69 -1.49
C THR A 28 -8.62 5.18 -0.25
N ALA A 29 -9.27 6.07 0.49
CA ALA A 29 -10.10 5.68 1.61
C ALA A 29 -11.18 6.74 1.89
N LEU A 30 -12.26 6.32 2.54
CA LEU A 30 -13.22 7.23 3.15
C LEU A 30 -12.63 7.70 4.48
N CYS A 31 -12.20 8.96 4.55
CA CYS A 31 -11.44 9.51 5.65
C CYS A 31 -12.29 10.46 6.50
N GLN A 32 -12.16 10.37 7.82
CA GLN A 32 -12.84 11.27 8.74
C GLN A 32 -12.13 12.63 8.80
N LYS A 33 -12.89 13.71 8.73
CA LYS A 33 -12.45 15.09 8.92
C LYS A 33 -12.45 15.46 10.41
N ASN A 34 -11.78 16.56 10.76
CA ASN A 34 -11.75 17.08 12.12
C ASN A 34 -13.12 17.52 12.64
N ASP A 35 -14.02 17.91 11.72
CA ASP A 35 -15.43 18.22 12.00
C ASP A 35 -16.31 16.96 12.21
N GLY A 36 -15.73 15.77 12.08
CA GLY A 36 -16.39 14.48 12.24
C GLY A 36 -17.08 13.95 10.98
N SER A 37 -17.20 14.74 9.92
CA SER A 37 -17.74 14.30 8.63
C SER A 37 -16.77 13.36 7.90
N TRP A 38 -17.26 12.63 6.89
CA TRP A 38 -16.46 11.68 6.12
C TRP A 38 -16.36 12.12 4.66
N VAL A 39 -15.15 12.06 4.09
CA VAL A 39 -14.89 12.41 2.70
C VAL A 39 -14.01 11.37 2.02
N GLN A 40 -14.27 11.09 0.75
CA GLN A 40 -13.39 10.26 -0.05
C GLN A 40 -12.07 11.01 -0.27
N SER A 41 -10.96 10.43 0.17
CA SER A 41 -9.66 11.05 -0.05
C SER A 41 -9.33 11.09 -1.54
N PRO A 42 -8.57 12.11 -1.99
CA PRO A 42 -7.82 12.00 -3.24
C PRO A 42 -6.93 10.74 -3.24
N PRO A 43 -6.65 10.14 -4.40
CA PRO A 43 -5.69 9.06 -4.50
C PRO A 43 -4.29 9.50 -4.05
N LEU A 44 -3.68 8.72 -3.18
CA LEU A 44 -2.29 8.90 -2.74
C LEU A 44 -1.43 7.81 -3.37
N SER A 45 -0.43 8.20 -4.16
CA SER A 45 0.45 7.24 -4.86
C SER A 45 1.91 7.39 -4.46
N TYR A 46 2.61 6.27 -4.34
CA TYR A 46 4.06 6.23 -4.11
C TYR A 46 4.68 4.91 -4.60
N SER A 47 5.97 4.96 -4.89
CA SER A 47 6.76 3.79 -5.29
C SER A 47 7.31 3.02 -4.09
N ALA A 48 7.63 1.74 -4.29
CA ALA A 48 8.34 0.94 -3.28
C ALA A 48 9.71 1.54 -2.87
N ASN A 49 10.35 2.30 -3.75
CA ASN A 49 11.59 3.02 -3.40
C ASN A 49 11.33 4.16 -2.40
N GLN A 50 10.23 4.90 -2.57
CA GLN A 50 9.83 5.95 -1.63
C GLN A 50 9.39 5.36 -0.28
N ALA A 51 8.85 4.14 -0.27
CA ALA A 51 8.36 3.48 0.94
C ALA A 51 9.42 3.34 2.04
N GLY A 52 10.70 3.18 1.68
CA GLY A 52 11.79 3.10 2.65
C GLY A 52 12.04 4.39 3.43
N SER A 53 11.49 5.52 2.98
CA SER A 53 11.57 6.82 3.67
C SER A 53 10.27 7.23 4.36
N ILE A 54 9.19 6.44 4.25
CA ILE A 54 7.91 6.77 4.87
C ILE A 54 8.01 6.47 6.37
N THR A 55 7.56 7.42 7.19
CA THR A 55 7.45 7.29 8.65
C THR A 55 6.00 7.17 9.11
N ASP A 56 5.05 7.70 8.34
CA ASP A 56 3.63 7.49 8.54
C ASP A 56 2.82 7.71 7.25
N LEU A 57 1.70 7.00 7.14
CA LEU A 57 0.61 7.33 6.23
C LEU A 57 -0.57 7.75 7.10
N ALA A 58 -0.90 9.04 7.08
CA ALA A 58 -1.90 9.60 7.97
C ALA A 58 -3.11 10.12 7.21
N ASN A 59 -4.24 10.21 7.91
CA ASN A 59 -5.38 10.99 7.47
C ASN A 59 -5.27 12.41 8.06
N MET A 60 -5.11 13.41 7.19
CA MET A 60 -5.03 14.82 7.54
C MET A 60 -6.31 15.53 7.08
N ASP A 61 -7.28 15.64 7.98
CA ASP A 61 -8.59 16.30 7.74
C ASP A 61 -9.30 15.82 6.46
N GLY A 62 -9.34 14.50 6.24
CA GLY A 62 -9.96 13.88 5.07
C GLY A 62 -9.01 13.60 3.91
N VAL A 63 -7.72 13.93 4.04
CA VAL A 63 -6.71 13.75 2.98
C VAL A 63 -5.61 12.78 3.44
N LEU A 64 -5.45 11.66 2.73
CA LEU A 64 -4.33 10.75 2.95
C LEU A 64 -3.02 11.45 2.60
N THR A 65 -2.05 11.42 3.53
CA THR A 65 -0.78 12.14 3.43
C THR A 65 0.38 11.24 3.85
N LEU A 66 1.49 11.31 3.12
CA LEU A 66 2.75 10.67 3.50
C LEU A 66 3.59 11.61 4.36
N PHE A 67 4.12 11.06 5.44
CA PHE A 67 5.19 11.68 6.22
C PHE A 67 6.49 10.90 6.00
N THR A 68 7.59 11.63 5.93
CA THR A 68 8.94 11.10 5.73
C THR A 68 9.94 11.71 6.73
N ASP A 69 9.46 12.01 7.93
CA ASP A 69 10.19 12.76 8.96
C ASP A 69 11.08 11.85 9.82
N ASN A 70 11.33 12.19 11.08
CA ASN A 70 12.23 11.42 11.94
C ASN A 70 11.66 10.00 12.18
N PRO A 71 12.41 8.91 11.91
CA PRO A 71 11.97 7.54 12.19
C PRO A 71 11.56 7.27 13.64
N ALA A 72 11.93 8.13 14.59
CA ALA A 72 11.47 8.07 15.97
C ALA A 72 9.98 8.42 16.15
N ASN A 73 9.35 9.09 15.18
CA ASN A 73 7.94 9.46 15.17
C ASN A 73 7.06 8.44 14.46
N HIS A 74 7.61 7.26 14.19
CA HIS A 74 6.94 6.19 13.47
C HIS A 74 5.64 5.79 14.16
N ASN A 75 4.51 6.11 13.51
CA ASN A 75 3.17 5.94 14.08
C ASN A 75 2.39 4.91 13.28
N VAL A 76 2.94 3.70 13.19
CA VAL A 76 2.35 2.65 12.38
C VAL A 76 1.15 2.00 13.08
N SER A 77 0.10 1.82 12.28
CA SER A 77 -1.00 0.90 12.54
C SER A 77 -1.06 -0.06 11.36
N ASP A 78 -1.05 -1.35 11.64
CA ASP A 78 -1.11 -2.47 10.69
C ASP A 78 -2.37 -3.32 10.89
N ASN A 79 -3.39 -2.77 11.56
CA ASN A 79 -4.65 -3.43 11.90
C ASN A 79 -5.39 -4.03 10.70
N LEU A 80 -5.16 -3.51 9.49
CA LEU A 80 -5.78 -4.02 8.25
C LEU A 80 -4.98 -5.16 7.59
N GLY A 81 -3.90 -5.61 8.21
CA GLY A 81 -3.08 -6.74 7.76
C GLY A 81 -2.00 -6.37 6.74
N PRO A 82 -1.13 -7.32 6.39
CA PRO A 82 0.14 -7.06 5.69
C PRO A 82 -0.04 -6.71 4.20
N PHE A 83 -1.22 -6.96 3.64
CA PHE A 83 -1.55 -6.62 2.26
C PHE A 83 -2.12 -5.21 2.12
N VAL A 84 -2.31 -4.50 3.24
CA VAL A 84 -2.74 -3.10 3.22
C VAL A 84 -1.59 -2.26 3.77
N PRO A 85 -1.18 -1.18 3.10
CA PRO A 85 -0.12 -0.31 3.60
C PRO A 85 -0.41 0.17 5.02
N ALA A 86 0.58 0.07 5.88
CA ALA A 86 0.46 0.46 7.26
C ALA A 86 0.42 2.00 7.40
N GLY A 87 -0.12 2.48 8.54
CA GLY A 87 -0.11 3.90 8.87
C GLY A 87 -1.25 4.31 9.79
N SER A 88 -1.10 5.46 10.46
CA SER A 88 -2.07 5.97 11.43
C SER A 88 -3.45 6.25 10.83
N TYR A 89 -3.55 6.45 9.51
CA TYR A 89 -4.82 6.62 8.80
C TYR A 89 -5.81 5.48 9.08
N GLN A 90 -5.34 4.25 9.30
CA GLN A 90 -6.20 3.09 9.55
C GLN A 90 -7.09 3.25 10.80
N ARG A 91 -6.78 4.20 11.69
CA ARG A 91 -7.60 4.51 12.88
C ARG A 91 -8.78 5.44 12.59
N THR A 92 -8.69 6.23 11.52
CA THR A 92 -9.66 7.31 11.18
C THR A 92 -10.14 7.25 9.74
N SER A 93 -9.85 6.15 9.05
CA SER A 93 -10.25 5.89 7.66
C SER A 93 -10.91 4.53 7.56
N GLN A 94 -11.90 4.42 6.67
CA GLN A 94 -12.63 3.18 6.37
C GLN A 94 -12.76 3.00 4.86
N GLN A 95 -13.28 1.84 4.42
CA GLN A 95 -13.44 1.51 3.00
C GLN A 95 -12.13 1.67 2.21
N VAL A 96 -11.02 1.27 2.83
CA VAL A 96 -9.68 1.40 2.26
C VAL A 96 -9.58 0.53 1.01
N SER A 97 -9.12 1.14 -0.08
CA SER A 97 -8.85 0.47 -1.35
C SER A 97 -7.41 0.71 -1.78
N VAL A 98 -6.79 -0.33 -2.33
CA VAL A 98 -5.41 -0.34 -2.80
C VAL A 98 -5.38 -0.72 -4.27
N THR A 99 -4.61 0.03 -5.05
CA THR A 99 -4.23 -0.32 -6.41
C THR A 99 -2.73 -0.58 -6.48
N LEU A 100 -2.36 -1.77 -6.91
CA LEU A 100 -0.97 -2.15 -7.18
C LEU A 100 -0.67 -2.20 -8.66
N ASN A 101 0.43 -1.57 -9.04
CA ASN A 101 1.00 -1.64 -10.38
C ASN A 101 2.47 -2.07 -10.27
N ALA A 102 2.93 -2.90 -11.20
CA ALA A 102 4.34 -3.25 -11.28
C ALA A 102 4.72 -3.67 -12.70
N VAL A 103 6.01 -3.77 -12.96
CA VAL A 103 6.55 -4.52 -14.10
C VAL A 103 6.86 -5.93 -13.61
N CYS A 104 6.14 -6.91 -14.12
CA CYS A 104 6.15 -8.30 -13.66
C CYS A 104 6.84 -9.21 -14.68
N GLN A 105 7.59 -10.18 -14.19
CA GLN A 105 8.22 -11.20 -15.02
C GLN A 105 7.19 -12.28 -15.40
N LYS A 106 7.15 -12.62 -16.69
CA LYS A 106 6.42 -13.77 -17.24
C LYS A 106 7.20 -15.07 -17.05
N ILE A 107 6.54 -16.21 -17.26
CA ILE A 107 7.15 -17.54 -17.17
C ILE A 107 8.27 -17.71 -18.21
N ASP A 108 8.12 -17.09 -19.38
CA ASP A 108 9.13 -17.04 -20.45
C ASP A 108 10.32 -16.10 -20.16
N GLY A 109 10.29 -15.42 -19.00
CA GLY A 109 11.33 -14.49 -18.55
C GLY A 109 11.14 -13.05 -19.01
N GLN A 110 10.18 -12.77 -19.91
CA GLN A 110 9.89 -11.41 -20.37
C GLN A 110 9.32 -10.55 -19.24
N TRP A 111 9.73 -9.29 -19.16
CA TRP A 111 9.16 -8.31 -18.23
C TRP A 111 8.05 -7.51 -18.91
N VAL A 112 6.87 -7.46 -18.31
CA VAL A 112 5.71 -6.74 -18.83
C VAL A 112 5.04 -5.89 -17.74
N PRO A 113 4.45 -4.74 -18.06
CA PRO A 113 3.56 -4.05 -17.13
C PRO A 113 2.39 -4.96 -16.76
N SER A 114 2.10 -5.10 -15.47
CA SER A 114 0.91 -5.83 -15.02
C SER A 114 -0.35 -5.03 -15.33
N GLN A 115 -1.48 -5.72 -15.44
CA GLN A 115 -2.75 -5.06 -15.19
C GLN A 115 -2.79 -4.53 -13.74
N PRO A 116 -3.44 -3.37 -13.49
CA PRO A 116 -3.59 -2.86 -12.13
C PRO A 116 -4.38 -3.87 -11.27
N LEU A 117 -3.79 -4.31 -10.16
CA LEU A 117 -4.50 -5.11 -9.17
C LEU A 117 -5.20 -4.18 -8.19
N ASN A 118 -6.53 -4.15 -8.22
CA ASN A 118 -7.36 -3.35 -7.32
C ASN A 118 -8.02 -4.26 -6.29
N TYR A 119 -7.94 -3.91 -5.01
CA TYR A 119 -8.62 -4.63 -3.94
C TYR A 119 -8.94 -3.74 -2.74
N THR A 120 -9.89 -4.17 -1.92
CA THR A 120 -10.25 -3.53 -0.65
C THR A 120 -9.53 -4.17 0.53
N ALA A 121 -9.47 -3.49 1.67
CA ALA A 121 -8.96 -4.07 2.91
C ALA A 121 -9.71 -5.34 3.35
N GLU A 122 -11.01 -5.45 3.05
CA GLU A 122 -11.81 -6.64 3.34
C GLU A 122 -11.39 -7.83 2.47
N GLN A 123 -11.10 -7.61 1.18
CA GLN A 123 -10.57 -8.64 0.30
C GLN A 123 -9.17 -9.07 0.76
N ALA A 124 -8.33 -8.11 1.12
CA ALA A 124 -6.98 -8.35 1.66
C ALA A 124 -6.99 -9.16 2.96
N ALA A 125 -7.95 -8.94 3.86
CA ALA A 125 -8.05 -9.67 5.12
C ALA A 125 -8.23 -11.18 4.95
N ASN A 126 -8.75 -11.61 3.79
CA ASN A 126 -8.96 -13.02 3.47
C ASN A 126 -7.87 -13.61 2.55
N ALA A 127 -6.93 -12.77 2.12
CA ALA A 127 -5.84 -13.18 1.26
C ALA A 127 -4.73 -13.87 2.06
N LYS A 128 -3.99 -14.72 1.36
CA LYS A 128 -2.77 -15.39 1.82
C LYS A 128 -1.55 -14.87 1.09
N ASP A 129 -1.73 -14.31 -0.10
CA ASP A 129 -0.62 -13.77 -0.90
C ASP A 129 -1.06 -12.68 -1.88
N ILE A 130 -0.12 -11.83 -2.26
CA ILE A 130 -0.17 -11.09 -3.52
C ILE A 130 0.91 -11.67 -4.42
N ALA A 131 0.50 -12.21 -5.55
CA ALA A 131 1.36 -13.01 -6.39
C ALA A 131 1.42 -12.48 -7.81
N ASN A 132 2.60 -12.59 -8.42
CA ASN A 132 2.74 -12.46 -9.87
C ASN A 132 2.41 -13.81 -10.53
N ARG A 133 1.46 -13.80 -11.47
CA ARG A 133 1.02 -14.94 -12.27
C ARG A 133 1.19 -14.61 -13.75
N ASP A 134 2.33 -15.02 -14.29
CA ASP A 134 2.73 -14.82 -15.69
C ASP A 134 2.54 -13.37 -16.17
N GLY A 135 3.15 -12.43 -15.45
CA GLY A 135 3.08 -11.00 -15.75
C GLY A 135 1.88 -10.26 -15.17
N ASN A 136 0.96 -10.95 -14.48
CA ASN A 136 -0.24 -10.34 -13.89
C ASN A 136 -0.27 -10.48 -12.37
N LEU A 137 -0.48 -9.36 -11.66
CA LEU A 137 -0.66 -9.35 -10.22
C LEU A 137 -2.03 -9.92 -9.84
N ARG A 138 -2.08 -10.76 -8.80
CA ARG A 138 -3.31 -11.33 -8.23
C ARG A 138 -3.26 -11.32 -6.71
N LEU A 139 -4.43 -11.11 -6.12
CA LEU A 139 -4.70 -11.38 -4.71
C LEU A 139 -5.19 -12.82 -4.60
N GLU A 140 -4.57 -13.63 -3.75
CA GLU A 140 -4.84 -15.07 -3.59
C GLU A 140 -5.06 -15.48 -2.14
#